data_AF-A0A9E4IPA5-F1
#
_entry.id   AF-A0A9E4IPA5-F1
#
_cell.length_a   1.000
_cell.length_b   1.000
_cell.length_c   1.000
_cell.angle_alpha   90.00
_cell.angle_beta   90.00
_cell.angle_gamma   90.00
#
_symmetry.space_group_name_H-M   'P 1'
#
loop_
_entity.id
_entity.type
_entity.pdbx_description
1 polymer ?
#
loop_
_entity_poly.entity_id
_entity_poly.type
_entity_poly.pdbx_seq_one_letter_code
_entity_poly.pdbx_strand_id
1 'polypeptide(L)' 'MGLFLLTAGMIAVVMLVMAVGLLFKYPCLRGSCGGPDVVDAAGRSLRCDACPRRAGKPAVPARP' A
#
# COMPACT_ATOMS: atom_id res chain seq x y z
N MET A 1 -18.06 4.54 -31.03
CA MET A 1 -18.55 3.72 -29.89
C MET A 1 -17.73 2.44 -29.69
N GLY A 2 -17.49 1.62 -30.72
CA GLY A 2 -16.69 0.39 -30.58
C GLY A 2 -15.28 0.60 -30.01
N LEU A 3 -14.54 1.60 -30.51
CA LEU A 3 -13.19 1.92 -30.00
C LEU A 3 -13.21 2.34 -28.52
N PHE A 4 -14.26 3.03 -28.08
CA PHE A 4 -14.42 3.45 -26.68
C PHE A 4 -14.62 2.25 -25.76
N LEU A 5 -15.49 1.31 -26.14
CA LEU A 5 -15.72 0.10 -25.35
C LEU A 5 -14.47 -0.78 -25.31
N LEU A 6 -13.73 -0.85 -26.42
CA LEU A 6 -12.52 -1.66 -26.54
C LEU A 6 -11.37 -1.12 -25.67
N THR A 7 -11.20 0.21 -25.66
CA THR A 7 -10.22 0.89 -24.80
C THR A 7 -10.61 0.83 -23.32
N ALA A 8 -11.87 1.11 -22.98
CA ALA A 8 -12.37 1.02 -21.61
C ALA A 8 -12.25 -0.42 -21.05
N GLY A 9 -12.60 -1.42 -21.86
CA GLY A 9 -12.46 -2.84 -21.50
C GLY A 9 -11.00 -3.22 -21.22
N MET A 10 -10.07 -2.80 -22.07
CA MET A 10 -8.64 -3.05 -21.86
C MET A 10 -8.13 -2.42 -20.55
N ILE A 11 -8.49 -1.16 -20.28
CA ILE A 11 -8.09 -0.47 -19.05
C ILE A 11 -8.65 -1.21 -17.82
N ALA A 12 -9.92 -1.62 -17.86
CA ALA A 12 -10.54 -2.37 -16.77
C ALA A 12 -9.82 -3.69 -16.49
N VAL A 13 -9.44 -4.44 -17.53
CA VAL A 13 -8.68 -5.70 -17.38
C VAL A 13 -7.31 -5.44 -16.76
N VAL A 14 -6.57 -4.42 -17.23
CA VAL A 14 -5.26 -4.07 -16.67
C VAL A 14 -5.37 -3.68 -15.19
N MET A 15 -6.36 -2.86 -14.84
CA MET A 15 -6.65 -2.48 -13.45
C MET A 15 -6.98 -3.70 -12.59
N LEU A 16 -7.73 -4.66 -13.11
CA LEU A 16 -8.07 -5.91 -12.41
C LEU A 16 -6.80 -6.73 -12.10
N VAL A 17 -5.91 -6.90 -13.08
CA VAL A 17 -4.64 -7.60 -12.89
C VAL A 17 -3.77 -6.90 -11.83
N MET A 18 -3.71 -5.56 -11.83
CA MET A 18 -3.00 -4.81 -10.79
C MET A 18 -3.64 -4.97 -9.41
N ALA A 19 -4.98 -5.02 -9.34
CA ALA A 19 -5.73 -5.22 -8.11
C ALA A 19 -5.46 -6.59 -7.47
N VAL A 20 -5.30 -7.64 -8.26
CA VAL A 20 -4.90 -8.97 -7.77
C VAL A 20 -3.61 -8.85 -6.93
N GLY A 21 -2.58 -8.17 -7.41
CA GLY A 21 -1.34 -7.98 -6.66
C GLY A 21 -1.52 -7.29 -5.30
N LEU A 22 -2.45 -6.34 -5.22
CA LEU A 22 -2.80 -5.61 -3.98
C LEU A 22 -3.53 -6.51 -2.98
N LEU A 23 -4.54 -7.26 -3.44
CA LEU A 23 -5.31 -8.18 -2.59
C LEU A 23 -4.50 -9.40 -2.14
N PHE A 24 -3.49 -9.86 -2.89
CA PHE A 24 -2.70 -11.01 -2.43
C PHE A 24 -1.57 -10.62 -1.48
N LYS A 25 -0.97 -9.44 -1.68
CA LYS A 25 0.24 -9.05 -0.93
C LYS A 25 -0.04 -8.14 0.26
N TYR A 26 -1.22 -7.49 0.31
CA TYR A 26 -1.61 -6.48 1.30
C TYR A 26 -0.43 -5.61 1.79
N PRO A 27 0.39 -5.04 0.88
CA PRO A 27 1.57 -4.31 1.29
C PRO A 27 1.12 -2.99 1.92
N CYS A 28 1.63 -2.68 3.11
CA CYS A 28 1.44 -1.34 3.67
C CYS A 28 2.23 -0.32 2.82
N LEU A 29 1.61 0.83 2.53
CA LEU A 29 2.20 1.86 1.66
C LEU A 29 3.57 2.29 2.21
N ARG A 30 4.62 2.10 1.40
CA ARG A 30 5.97 2.54 1.77
C ARG A 30 6.00 4.06 1.91
N GLY A 31 6.45 4.56 3.06
CA GLY A 31 6.54 6.00 3.38
C GLY A 31 5.45 6.51 4.34
N SER A 32 4.19 6.07 4.18
CA SER A 32 3.08 6.51 5.06
C SER A 32 2.77 5.50 6.17
N CYS A 33 2.67 4.20 5.84
CA CYS A 33 2.33 3.15 6.82
C CYS A 33 3.34 1.99 6.84
N GLY A 34 4.26 1.93 5.87
CA GLY A 34 5.30 0.91 5.75
C GLY A 34 6.68 1.57 5.66
N GLY A 35 7.60 1.18 6.53
CA GLY A 35 8.90 1.86 6.65
C GLY A 35 9.44 1.69 8.07
N PRO A 36 10.49 2.40 8.50
CA PRO A 36 10.84 2.54 9.92
C PRO A 36 9.66 3.08 10.75
N ASP A 37 9.65 2.83 12.06
CA ASP A 37 8.64 3.46 12.92
C ASP A 37 9.08 4.89 13.21
N VAL A 38 8.25 5.85 12.84
CA VAL A 38 8.53 7.28 13.03
C VAL A 38 7.57 7.75 14.11
N VAL A 39 8.12 8.38 15.15
CA VAL A 39 7.34 8.87 16.30
C VAL A 39 7.23 10.39 16.26
N ASP A 40 6.09 10.91 16.71
CA ASP A 40 5.92 12.34 16.94
C ASP A 40 6.69 12.79 18.21
N ALA A 41 6.71 14.10 18.46
CA ALA A 41 7.37 14.67 19.65
C ALA A 41 6.75 14.20 20.99
N ALA A 42 5.55 13.61 20.96
CA ALA A 42 4.87 13.02 22.10
C ALA A 42 5.07 11.49 22.20
N GLY A 43 5.94 10.91 21.35
CA GLY A 43 6.26 9.49 21.34
C GLY A 43 5.20 8.60 20.68
N ARG A 44 4.21 9.17 19.98
CA ARG A 44 3.18 8.40 19.28
C ARG A 44 3.66 8.00 17.89
N SER A 45 3.42 6.75 17.50
CA SER A 45 3.74 6.28 16.16
C SER A 45 2.89 7.00 15.12
N LEU A 46 3.53 7.56 14.09
CA LEU A 46 2.88 8.17 12.93
C LEU A 46 2.41 7.15 11.89
N ARG A 47 2.58 5.85 12.16
CA ARG A 47 2.12 4.77 11.30
C ARG A 47 0.60 4.61 11.37
N CYS A 48 0.00 4.32 10.22
CA CYS A 48 -1.44 4.13 10.10
C CYS A 48 -1.92 2.85 10.82
N ASP A 49 -3.01 2.96 11.60
CA ASP A 49 -3.62 1.81 12.28
C ASP A 49 -4.27 0.80 11.32
N ALA A 50 -4.68 1.25 10.13
CA ALA A 50 -5.34 0.42 9.12
C ALA A 50 -4.38 -0.50 8.32
N CYS A 51 -3.09 -0.55 8.64
CA CYS A 51 -2.13 -1.44 7.97
C CYS A 51 -2.40 -2.91 8.38
N PRO A 52 -2.92 -3.76 7.47
CA PRO A 52 -3.33 -5.14 7.82
C PRO A 52 -2.13 -6.05 8.18
N ARG A 53 -0.90 -5.65 7.83
CA ARG A 53 0.34 -6.39 8.12
C ARG A 53 1.21 -5.70 9.17
N ARG A 54 0.58 -4.96 10.09
CA ARG A 54 1.22 -4.28 11.24
C ARG A 54 1.77 -5.28 12.26
N ALA A 55 1.03 -6.36 12.55
CA ALA A 55 1.42 -7.34 13.55
C ALA A 55 2.69 -8.10 13.12
N GLY A 56 3.74 -8.01 13.94
CA GLY A 56 4.94 -8.85 13.79
C GLY A 56 6.09 -8.28 12.96
N LYS A 57 5.99 -7.04 12.45
CA LYS A 57 7.17 -6.38 11.82
C LYS A 57 7.87 -5.47 12.84
N PRO A 58 9.13 -5.78 13.23
CA PRO A 58 9.89 -4.88 14.09
C PRO A 58 10.03 -3.52 13.42
N ALA A 59 10.11 -2.46 14.22
CA ALA A 59 10.49 -1.13 13.72
C ALA A 59 11.80 -1.30 12.95
N VAL A 60 11.75 -1.14 11.62
CA VAL A 60 12.97 -1.13 10.81
C VAL A 60 13.75 0.10 11.29
N PRO A 61 15.04 0.01 11.66
CA PRO A 61 15.80 1.20 12.00
C PRO A 61 15.91 2.10 10.76
N ALA A 62 15.80 3.41 10.95
CA ALA A 62 16.06 4.37 9.87
C ALA A 62 17.48 4.10 9.33
N ARG A 63 17.60 3.85 8.02
CA ARG A 63 18.93 3.83 7.38
C ARG A 63 19.50 5.25 7.45
N PRO A 64 20.81 5.40 7.74
CA PRO A 64 21.47 6.70 7.75
C PRO A 64 21.39 7.39 6.41
#